data_AF-A0A816BP39-F1
#
_entry.id   AF-A0A816BP39-F1
#
_cell.length_a   1.000
_cell.length_b   1.000
_cell.length_c   1.000
_cell.angle_alpha   90.00
_cell.angle_beta   90.00
_cell.angle_gamma   90.00
#
_symmetry.space_group_name_H-M   'P 1'
#
loop_
_entity.id
_entity.type
_entity.pdbx_description
1 polymer ?
#
loop_
_entity_poly.entity_id
_entity_poly.type
_entity_poly.pdbx_seq_one_letter_code
_entity_poly.pdbx_strand_id
1 'polypeptide(L)'
;MMSPKPPPVFVVPGMHVGCFPNDAMNDNTLECFFDSTCFNTTAQWISTLPVTSWPKPFNSSIKSRFLPTTTIGSLLEQNMVEEWQNITNFSGYYAACSPASCTYTMTKHSGIFHILTTLLGSLGGLMVVLRIIAPQLVKLHSLLADYMSKRTKPDTSVQMQQLGMISRCFLVAFSRLHMVQ
;
A
#
# COMPACT_ATOMS: atom_id res chain seq x y z
N MET A 1 -16.75 -26.67 -34.22
CA MET A 1 -18.15 -26.29 -34.51
C MET A 1 -18.87 -26.27 -33.17
N MET A 2 -19.25 -25.09 -32.67
CA MET A 2 -20.01 -24.96 -31.43
C MET A 2 -21.45 -25.38 -31.73
N SER A 3 -21.97 -26.41 -31.04
CA SER A 3 -23.39 -26.76 -31.14
C SER A 3 -24.28 -25.58 -30.71
N PRO A 4 -25.44 -25.40 -31.34
CA PRO A 4 -26.39 -24.37 -30.94
C PRO A 4 -26.85 -24.63 -29.50
N LYS A 5 -26.67 -23.63 -28.63
CA LYS A 5 -27.12 -23.68 -27.24
C LYS A 5 -28.65 -23.62 -27.22
N PRO A 6 -29.34 -24.52 -26.48
CA PRO A 6 -30.79 -24.43 -26.34
C PRO A 6 -31.20 -23.10 -25.70
N PRO A 7 -32.40 -22.58 -26.01
CA PRO A 7 -32.89 -21.35 -25.41
C PRO A 7 -33.00 -21.49 -23.88
N PRO A 8 -32.67 -20.45 -23.11
CA PRO A 8 -32.76 -20.49 -21.66
C PRO A 8 -34.22 -20.58 -21.21
N VAL A 9 -34.51 -21.50 -20.28
CA VAL A 9 -35.85 -21.69 -19.69
C VAL A 9 -36.24 -20.50 -18.80
N PHE A 10 -35.24 -19.90 -18.15
CA PHE A 10 -35.38 -18.73 -17.30
C PHE A 10 -34.06 -17.96 -17.29
N VAL A 11 -34.15 -16.63 -17.28
CA VAL A 11 -32.99 -15.73 -17.24
C VAL A 11 -33.11 -14.89 -15.98
N VAL A 12 -32.12 -14.96 -15.11
CA VAL A 12 -32.02 -14.10 -13.93
C VAL A 12 -31.38 -12.78 -14.36
N PRO A 13 -32.07 -11.64 -14.23
CA PRO A 13 -31.50 -10.33 -14.49
C PRO A 13 -30.20 -10.13 -13.68
N GLY A 14 -29.16 -9.63 -14.34
CA GLY A 14 -27.90 -9.31 -13.69
C GLY A 14 -26.98 -10.50 -13.41
N MET A 15 -27.40 -11.73 -13.72
CA MET A 15 -26.56 -12.92 -13.60
C MET A 15 -26.07 -13.40 -14.97
N HIS A 16 -24.77 -13.26 -15.17
CA HIS A 16 -24.00 -13.75 -16.28
C HIS A 16 -23.26 -15.04 -15.91
N VAL A 17 -23.03 -15.87 -16.93
CA VAL A 17 -22.21 -17.08 -16.83
C VAL A 17 -20.90 -16.83 -17.57
N GLY A 18 -19.79 -17.09 -16.89
CA GLY A 18 -18.44 -16.93 -17.43
C GLY A 18 -17.67 -18.25 -17.44
N CYS A 19 -16.47 -18.23 -18.01
CA CYS A 19 -15.57 -19.39 -18.00
C CYS A 19 -14.98 -19.64 -16.61
N PHE A 20 -14.77 -18.57 -15.82
CA PHE A 20 -14.28 -18.63 -14.45
C PHE A 20 -15.34 -18.12 -13.47
N PRO A 21 -15.53 -18.78 -12.32
CA PRO A 21 -16.47 -18.32 -11.30
C PRO A 21 -16.20 -16.90 -10.82
N ASN A 22 -14.93 -16.51 -10.71
CA ASN A 22 -14.56 -15.17 -10.22
C ASN A 22 -14.93 -14.08 -11.22
N ASP A 23 -14.64 -14.29 -12.51
CA ASP A 23 -14.97 -13.33 -13.57
C ASP A 23 -16.49 -13.20 -13.68
N ALA A 24 -17.20 -14.33 -13.71
CA ALA A 24 -18.66 -14.36 -13.72
C ALA A 24 -19.24 -13.66 -12.49
N MET A 25 -18.72 -13.94 -11.30
CA MET A 25 -19.18 -13.31 -10.06
C MET A 25 -18.98 -11.80 -10.10
N ASN A 26 -17.82 -11.32 -10.53
CA ASN A 26 -17.51 -9.89 -10.54
C ASN A 26 -18.37 -9.10 -11.52
N ASP A 27 -18.72 -9.69 -12.65
CA ASP A 27 -19.58 -9.07 -13.67
C ASP A 27 -21.07 -9.11 -13.32
N ASN A 28 -21.47 -9.96 -12.35
CA ASN A 28 -22.85 -10.07 -11.92
C ASN A 28 -23.29 -8.88 -11.05
N THR A 29 -24.59 -8.59 -11.07
CA THR A 29 -25.24 -7.58 -10.20
C THR A 29 -26.19 -8.27 -9.21
N LEU A 30 -26.59 -7.55 -8.16
CA LEU A 30 -27.50 -8.06 -7.11
C LEU A 30 -28.96 -7.65 -7.34
N GLU A 31 -29.32 -7.20 -8.54
CA GLU A 31 -30.63 -6.61 -8.84
C GLU A 31 -31.81 -7.55 -8.54
N CYS A 32 -31.67 -8.85 -8.82
CA CYS A 32 -32.71 -9.84 -8.53
C CYS A 32 -33.04 -9.96 -7.03
N PHE A 33 -32.11 -9.61 -6.13
CA PHE A 33 -32.34 -9.64 -4.69
C PHE A 33 -33.24 -8.50 -4.20
N PHE A 34 -33.41 -7.44 -4.99
CA PHE A 34 -34.30 -6.31 -4.69
C PHE A 34 -35.69 -6.44 -5.34
N ASP A 35 -35.88 -7.41 -6.24
CA ASP A 35 -37.16 -7.71 -6.89
C ASP A 35 -37.76 -9.00 -6.31
N SER A 36 -38.91 -8.86 -5.65
CA SER A 36 -39.59 -9.99 -5.01
C SER A 36 -40.05 -11.08 -6.00
N THR A 37 -40.36 -10.71 -7.24
CA THR A 37 -40.79 -11.64 -8.28
C THR A 37 -39.59 -12.42 -8.81
N CYS A 38 -38.49 -11.73 -9.09
CA CYS A 38 -37.25 -12.37 -9.52
C CYS A 38 -36.70 -13.31 -8.44
N PHE A 39 -36.65 -12.84 -7.19
CA PHE A 39 -36.13 -13.62 -6.09
C PHE A 39 -36.94 -14.89 -5.84
N ASN A 40 -38.27 -14.79 -5.78
CA ASN A 40 -39.13 -15.95 -5.53
C ASN A 40 -39.12 -16.97 -6.66
N THR A 41 -39.10 -16.51 -7.91
CA THR A 41 -38.98 -17.42 -9.07
C THR A 41 -37.63 -18.13 -9.06
N THR A 42 -36.54 -17.40 -8.81
CA THR A 42 -35.18 -17.96 -8.72
C THR A 42 -35.07 -18.99 -7.59
N ALA A 43 -35.67 -18.71 -6.42
CA ALA A 43 -35.67 -19.62 -5.26
C ALA A 43 -36.34 -20.97 -5.56
N GLN A 44 -37.42 -20.98 -6.36
CA GLN A 44 -38.11 -22.19 -6.80
C GLN A 44 -37.25 -23.06 -7.73
N TRP A 45 -36.35 -22.44 -8.51
CA TRP A 45 -35.47 -23.16 -9.43
C TRP A 45 -34.21 -23.70 -8.77
N ILE A 46 -33.67 -23.00 -7.76
CA ILE A 46 -32.38 -23.34 -7.14
C ILE A 46 -32.54 -24.31 -5.96
N SER A 47 -33.68 -24.29 -5.25
CA SER A 47 -33.89 -25.19 -4.11
C SER A 47 -35.14 -26.05 -4.24
N THR A 48 -35.09 -27.20 -3.58
CA THR A 48 -36.25 -28.04 -3.29
C THR A 48 -36.99 -27.61 -2.03
N LEU A 49 -36.49 -26.58 -1.33
CA LEU A 49 -37.06 -26.09 -0.07
C LEU A 49 -38.27 -25.20 -0.36
N PRO A 50 -39.29 -25.21 0.52
CA PRO A 50 -40.42 -24.31 0.39
C PRO A 50 -39.95 -22.85 0.45
N VAL A 51 -40.53 -21.99 -0.38
CA VAL A 51 -40.20 -20.56 -0.50
C VAL A 51 -40.29 -19.82 0.85
N THR A 52 -41.09 -20.33 1.78
CA THR A 52 -41.22 -19.79 3.15
C THR A 52 -39.97 -19.94 4.01
N SER A 53 -39.05 -20.84 3.66
CA SER A 53 -37.77 -21.03 4.35
C SER A 53 -36.64 -20.16 3.76
N TRP A 54 -36.89 -19.45 2.65
CA TRP A 54 -35.90 -18.58 2.06
C TRP A 54 -35.81 -17.23 2.78
N PRO A 55 -34.62 -16.58 2.75
CA PRO A 55 -34.48 -15.21 3.21
C PRO A 55 -35.46 -14.29 2.49
N LYS A 56 -35.90 -13.21 3.15
CA LYS A 56 -36.73 -12.21 2.48
C LYS A 56 -35.88 -11.41 1.47
N PRO A 57 -36.45 -11.00 0.33
CA PRO A 57 -35.77 -10.11 -0.60
C PRO A 57 -35.44 -8.77 0.07
N PHE A 58 -34.41 -8.10 -0.45
CA PHE A 58 -33.97 -6.80 0.04
C PHE A 58 -35.00 -5.71 -0.26
N ASN A 59 -35.03 -4.72 0.62
CA ASN A 59 -35.95 -3.60 0.49
C ASN A 59 -35.34 -2.50 -0.37
N SER A 60 -35.86 -2.32 -1.58
CA SER A 60 -35.45 -1.28 -2.53
C SER A 60 -35.73 0.15 -2.06
N SER A 61 -36.56 0.35 -1.04
CA SER A 61 -36.85 1.66 -0.46
C SER A 61 -35.79 2.14 0.54
N ILE A 62 -34.92 1.25 1.01
CA ILE A 62 -33.81 1.64 1.90
C ILE A 62 -32.74 2.31 1.05
N LYS A 63 -32.32 3.51 1.44
CA LYS A 63 -31.23 4.21 0.75
C LYS A 63 -29.92 3.46 0.99
N SER A 64 -29.31 2.99 -0.10
CA SER A 64 -27.94 2.47 -0.14
C SER A 64 -27.08 3.43 -0.96
N ARG A 65 -25.78 3.43 -0.67
CA ARG A 65 -24.77 4.10 -1.48
C ARG A 65 -24.63 3.46 -2.87
N PHE A 66 -24.98 2.18 -2.99
CA PHE A 66 -24.87 1.41 -4.23
C PHE A 66 -26.24 1.22 -4.88
N LEU A 67 -26.26 1.22 -6.22
CA LEU A 67 -27.46 0.91 -6.96
C LEU A 67 -27.61 -0.62 -7.09
N PRO A 68 -28.84 -1.15 -7.22
CA PRO A 68 -29.05 -2.59 -7.46
C PRO A 68 -28.34 -3.10 -8.73
N THR A 69 -28.11 -2.22 -9.71
CA THR A 69 -27.42 -2.51 -10.97
C THR A 69 -25.89 -2.44 -10.86
N THR A 70 -25.35 -2.11 -9.69
CA THR A 70 -23.91 -2.09 -9.44
C THR A 70 -23.35 -3.52 -9.45
N THR A 71 -22.21 -3.72 -10.11
CA THR A 71 -21.59 -5.04 -10.21
C THR A 71 -20.96 -5.46 -8.88
N ILE A 72 -20.95 -6.76 -8.59
CA ILE A 72 -20.34 -7.33 -7.39
C ILE A 72 -18.85 -7.01 -7.33
N GLY A 73 -18.16 -6.99 -8.48
CA GLY A 73 -16.75 -6.57 -8.53
C GLY A 73 -16.55 -5.17 -7.95
N SER A 74 -17.37 -4.20 -8.39
CA SER A 74 -17.28 -2.82 -7.89
C SER A 74 -17.73 -2.66 -6.43
N LEU A 75 -18.65 -3.50 -5.95
CA LEU A 75 -19.02 -3.59 -4.54
C LEU A 75 -17.83 -4.06 -3.69
N LEU A 76 -17.15 -5.12 -4.14
CA LEU A 76 -15.98 -5.68 -3.45
C LEU A 76 -14.79 -4.73 -3.43
N GLU A 77 -14.52 -4.02 -4.53
CA GLU A 77 -13.49 -2.97 -4.59
C GLU A 77 -13.70 -1.87 -3.53
N GLN A 78 -14.96 -1.63 -3.17
CA GLN A 78 -15.36 -0.62 -2.19
C GLN A 78 -15.68 -1.22 -0.82
N ASN A 79 -15.26 -2.47 -0.59
CA ASN A 79 -15.47 -3.25 0.64
C ASN A 79 -16.94 -3.35 1.09
N MET A 80 -17.89 -3.16 0.16
CA MET A 80 -19.33 -3.15 0.45
C MET A 80 -19.72 -2.15 1.56
N VAL A 81 -18.93 -1.08 1.75
CA VAL A 81 -19.18 -0.10 2.81
C VAL A 81 -20.23 0.90 2.36
N GLU A 82 -21.35 0.91 3.07
CA GLU A 82 -22.46 1.84 2.89
C GLU A 82 -22.12 3.24 3.42
N GLU A 83 -21.63 3.31 4.67
CA GLU A 83 -21.25 4.57 5.33
C GLU A 83 -20.00 4.38 6.21
N TRP A 84 -19.08 5.33 6.12
CA TRP A 84 -17.93 5.42 7.01
C TRP A 84 -18.28 6.31 8.21
N GLN A 85 -18.57 5.70 9.35
CA GLN A 85 -18.80 6.43 10.60
C GLN A 85 -17.45 6.83 11.19
N ASN A 86 -17.20 8.14 11.28
CA ASN A 86 -15.92 8.69 11.76
C ASN A 86 -15.78 8.63 13.30
N ILE A 87 -16.86 8.28 14.00
CA ILE A 87 -16.91 8.15 15.46
C ILE A 87 -17.37 6.73 15.78
N THR A 88 -16.42 5.84 16.03
CA THR A 88 -16.72 4.46 16.37
C THR A 88 -16.79 4.28 17.89
N ASN A 89 -17.99 4.17 18.46
CA ASN A 89 -18.18 3.79 19.85
C ASN A 89 -18.38 2.28 19.97
N PHE A 90 -17.31 1.54 20.27
CA PHE A 90 -17.34 0.09 20.43
C PHE A 90 -17.63 -0.37 21.87
N SER A 91 -18.06 0.52 22.77
CA SER A 91 -18.31 0.19 24.18
C SER A 91 -19.29 -0.98 24.37
N GLY A 92 -20.38 -1.01 23.59
CA GLY A 92 -21.34 -2.11 23.63
C GLY A 92 -20.75 -3.45 23.17
N TYR A 93 -19.91 -3.44 22.13
CA TYR A 93 -19.21 -4.64 21.65
C TYR A 93 -18.23 -5.16 22.70
N TYR A 94 -17.44 -4.28 23.32
CA TYR A 94 -16.49 -4.68 24.36
C TYR A 94 -17.18 -5.13 25.65
N ALA A 95 -18.32 -4.53 26.02
CA ALA A 95 -19.12 -4.96 27.15
C ALA A 95 -19.68 -6.38 26.94
N ALA A 96 -20.11 -6.70 25.71
CA ALA A 96 -20.59 -8.03 25.36
C ALA A 96 -19.44 -9.07 25.29
N CYS A 97 -18.28 -8.69 24.77
CA CYS A 97 -17.14 -9.61 24.64
C CYS A 97 -16.29 -9.76 25.91
N SER A 98 -16.37 -8.84 26.88
CA SER A 98 -15.60 -8.81 28.13
C SER A 98 -14.17 -9.38 28.01
N PRO A 99 -13.33 -8.81 27.12
CA PRO A 99 -12.01 -9.38 26.85
C PRO A 99 -11.12 -9.33 28.10
N ALA A 100 -10.43 -10.43 28.41
CA ALA A 100 -9.53 -10.51 29.55
C ALA A 100 -8.29 -9.59 29.42
N SER A 101 -7.93 -9.21 28.20
CA SER A 101 -6.86 -8.26 27.90
C SER A 101 -7.16 -7.52 26.60
N CYS A 102 -6.93 -6.21 26.59
CA CYS A 102 -7.03 -5.39 25.38
C CYS A 102 -5.65 -5.33 24.73
N THR A 103 -5.50 -5.94 23.55
CA THR A 103 -4.33 -5.76 22.71
C THR A 103 -4.72 -4.88 21.53
N TYR A 104 -4.21 -3.65 21.50
CA TYR A 104 -4.34 -2.81 20.32
C TYR A 104 -3.13 -3.05 19.43
N THR A 105 -3.37 -3.54 18.22
CA THR A 105 -2.33 -3.60 17.19
C THR A 105 -2.35 -2.28 16.43
N MET A 106 -1.32 -1.46 16.65
CA MET A 106 -1.04 -0.33 15.78
C MET A 106 -0.54 -0.90 14.46
N THR A 107 -1.45 -1.16 13.53
CA THR A 107 -1.14 -1.53 12.15
C THR A 107 -0.60 -0.30 11.42
N LYS A 108 0.61 0.12 11.78
CA LYS A 108 1.37 1.04 10.94
C LYS A 108 1.74 0.25 9.69
N HIS A 109 0.98 0.44 8.62
CA HIS A 109 1.29 -0.10 7.31
C HIS A 109 2.53 0.62 6.77
N SER A 110 3.70 0.36 7.36
CA SER A 110 4.98 0.69 6.75
C SER A 110 5.11 -0.25 5.57
N GLY A 111 4.50 0.13 4.45
CA GLY A 111 4.59 -0.61 3.20
C GLY A 111 6.06 -0.85 2.90
N ILE A 112 6.35 -1.99 2.25
CA ILE A 112 7.71 -2.37 1.83
C ILE A 112 8.46 -1.20 1.17
N PHE A 113 7.73 -0.36 0.44
CA PHE A 113 8.20 0.87 -0.18
C PHE A 113 8.77 1.90 0.81
N HIS A 114 8.15 2.08 1.98
CA HIS A 114 8.65 3.02 2.99
C HIS A 114 10.01 2.58 3.54
N ILE A 115 10.19 1.28 3.75
CA ILE A 115 11.46 0.69 4.20
C ILE A 115 12.52 0.88 3.10
N LEU A 116 12.19 0.56 1.84
CA LEU A 116 13.10 0.75 0.71
C LEU A 116 13.52 2.21 0.53
N THR A 117 12.57 3.15 0.55
CA THR A 117 12.87 4.58 0.39
C THR A 117 13.74 5.11 1.53
N THR A 118 13.54 4.60 2.76
CA THR A 118 14.37 4.97 3.92
C THR A 118 15.80 4.44 3.80
N LEU A 119 15.97 3.21 3.29
CA LEU A 119 17.30 2.63 3.06
C LEU A 119 18.03 3.35 1.92
N LEU A 120 17.37 3.59 0.80
CA LEU A 120 17.93 4.32 -0.34
C LEU A 120 18.27 5.77 0.04
N GLY A 121 17.37 6.44 0.77
CA GLY A 121 17.57 7.80 1.27
C GLY A 121 18.71 7.91 2.27
N SER A 122 18.89 6.94 3.17
CA SER A 122 19.97 6.96 4.16
C SER A 122 21.35 6.70 3.53
N LEU A 123 21.46 5.77 2.58
CA LEU A 123 22.71 5.52 1.85
C LEU A 123 23.13 6.73 1.00
N GLY A 124 22.18 7.35 0.29
CA GLY A 124 22.44 8.55 -0.51
C GLY A 124 22.76 9.77 0.36
N GLY A 125 21.95 10.00 1.40
CA GLY A 125 22.10 11.14 2.30
C GLY A 125 23.42 11.13 3.07
N LEU A 126 23.84 9.96 3.58
CA LEU A 126 25.08 9.83 4.32
C LEU A 126 26.31 10.19 3.47
N MET A 127 26.33 9.76 2.20
CA MET A 127 27.42 10.06 1.28
C MET A 127 27.50 11.56 0.93
N VAL A 128 26.35 12.21 0.73
CA VAL A 128 26.29 13.65 0.44
C VAL A 128 26.73 14.47 1.65
N VAL A 129 26.21 14.14 2.84
CA VAL A 129 26.57 14.83 4.09
C VAL A 129 28.06 14.66 4.38
N LEU A 130 28.62 13.46 4.23
CA LEU A 130 30.04 13.22 4.46
C LEU A 130 30.92 14.03 3.49
N ARG A 131 30.53 14.16 2.21
CA ARG A 131 31.25 14.98 1.23
C ARG A 131 31.24 16.47 1.57
N ILE A 132 30.21 16.97 2.22
CA ILE A 132 30.10 18.38 2.64
C ILE A 132 30.91 18.61 3.93
N ILE A 133 30.84 17.68 4.89
CA ILE A 133 31.52 17.82 6.19
C ILE A 133 33.03 17.61 6.06
N ALA A 134 33.48 16.67 5.21
CA ALA A 134 34.91 16.35 5.04
C ALA A 134 35.81 17.59 4.75
N PRO A 135 35.51 18.46 3.77
CA PRO A 135 36.34 19.65 3.53
C PRO A 135 36.26 20.68 4.66
N GLN A 136 35.14 20.76 5.38
CA GLN A 136 35.01 21.64 6.53
C GLN A 136 35.89 21.18 7.70
N LEU A 137 35.91 19.87 7.98
CA LEU A 137 36.78 19.29 9.01
C LEU A 137 38.26 19.46 8.67
N VAL A 138 38.67 19.26 7.41
CA VAL A 138 40.06 19.46 6.99
C VAL A 138 40.48 20.92 7.15
N LYS A 139 39.64 21.88 6.74
CA LYS A 139 39.92 23.31 6.93
C LYS A 139 40.04 23.65 8.41
N LEU A 140 39.10 23.21 9.23
CA LEU A 140 39.12 23.44 10.68
C LEU A 140 40.39 22.86 11.32
N HIS A 141 40.75 21.62 10.99
CA HIS A 141 41.96 20.99 11.49
C HIS A 141 43.22 21.73 11.05
N SER A 142 43.30 22.17 9.78
CA SER A 142 44.46 22.93 9.28
C SER A 142 44.60 24.29 9.96
N LEU A 143 43.49 24.98 10.26
CA LEU A 143 43.50 26.26 10.98
C LEU A 143 43.91 26.07 12.44
N LEU A 144 43.42 25.02 13.10
CA LEU A 144 43.83 24.68 14.46
C LEU A 144 45.31 24.28 14.53
N ALA A 145 45.80 23.49 13.55
CA ALA A 145 47.20 23.10 13.47
C ALA A 145 48.12 24.30 13.20
N ASP A 146 47.72 25.22 12.30
CA ASP A 146 48.48 26.46 12.05
C ASP A 146 48.45 27.39 13.28
N TYR A 147 47.31 27.51 13.96
CA TYR A 147 47.18 28.25 15.21
C TYR A 147 48.09 27.68 16.32
N MET A 148 48.17 26.35 16.44
CA MET A 148 49.09 25.71 17.39
C MET A 148 50.56 25.81 16.95
N SER A 149 50.86 25.72 15.65
CA SER A 149 52.23 25.86 15.12
C SER A 149 52.77 27.29 15.28
N LYS A 150 51.92 28.32 15.16
CA LYS A 150 52.32 29.71 15.45
C LYS A 150 52.63 29.96 16.92
N ARG A 151 52.09 29.16 17.84
CA ARG A 151 52.52 29.16 19.25
C ARG A 151 53.87 28.48 19.48
N THR A 152 54.35 27.69 18.52
CA THR A 152 55.56 26.87 18.65
C THR A 152 56.45 27.03 17.42
N LYS A 153 57.18 28.15 17.31
CA LYS A 153 58.40 28.22 16.48
C LYS A 153 59.61 28.57 17.36
N PRO A 154 60.72 27.85 17.17
CA PRO A 154 61.76 28.34 16.27
C PRO A 154 61.82 27.57 14.94
N ASP A 155 62.44 28.22 13.94
CA ASP A 155 62.58 27.84 12.53
C ASP A 155 63.11 26.43 12.29
N THR A 156 62.68 25.78 11.20
CA THR A 156 63.53 25.45 10.03
C THR A 156 62.67 24.73 8.96
N SER A 157 62.84 25.17 7.72
CA SER A 157 62.26 24.67 6.48
C SER A 157 62.69 23.22 6.17
N VAL A 158 61.99 22.58 5.21
CA VAL A 158 62.17 21.21 4.66
C VAL A 158 61.27 20.14 5.31
N GLN A 159 60.00 20.06 4.87
CA GLN A 159 59.16 18.83 4.86
C GLN A 159 57.75 19.09 4.28
N MET A 160 57.63 19.89 3.21
CA MET A 160 56.32 20.16 2.60
C MET A 160 56.34 19.87 1.09
N GLN A 161 56.47 18.59 0.73
CA GLN A 161 56.23 18.14 -0.65
C GLN A 161 55.65 16.73 -0.79
N GLN A 162 55.43 15.98 0.31
CA GLN A 162 54.94 14.59 0.24
C GLN A 162 53.42 14.45 0.41
N LEU A 163 52.71 15.37 1.05
CA LEU A 163 51.26 15.21 1.32
C LEU A 163 50.33 15.64 0.16
N GLY A 164 50.86 16.32 -0.86
CA GLY A 164 50.08 16.86 -1.98
C GLY A 164 49.74 15.86 -3.09
N MET A 165 50.43 14.70 -3.15
CA MET A 165 50.18 13.69 -4.19
C MET A 165 49.03 12.73 -3.84
N ILE A 166 48.82 12.42 -2.55
CA ILE A 166 47.81 11.43 -2.14
C ILE A 166 46.38 11.97 -2.31
N SER A 167 46.18 13.26 -2.06
CA SER A 167 44.87 13.92 -2.24
C SER A 167 44.45 14.01 -3.73
N ARG A 168 45.41 14.17 -4.65
CA ARG A 168 45.12 14.19 -6.09
C ARG A 168 44.83 12.80 -6.66
N CYS A 169 45.45 11.74 -6.14
CA CYS A 169 45.14 10.37 -6.57
C CYS A 169 43.73 9.91 -6.16
N PHE A 170 43.25 10.28 -4.96
CA PHE A 170 41.90 9.90 -4.51
C PHE A 170 40.78 10.58 -5.33
N LEU A 171 41.01 11.82 -5.77
CA LEU A 171 40.04 12.58 -6.57
C LEU A 171 39.95 12.06 -8.03
N VAL A 172 41.06 11.56 -8.59
CA VAL A 172 41.11 10.96 -9.94
C VAL A 172 40.55 9.53 -9.95
N ALA A 173 40.69 8.77 -8.87
CA ALA A 173 40.08 7.44 -8.74
C ALA A 173 38.54 7.51 -8.64
N PHE A 174 38.00 8.50 -7.92
CA PHE A 174 36.54 8.68 -7.79
C PHE A 174 35.87 9.19 -9.07
N SER A 175 36.59 9.88 -9.94
CA SER A 175 36.05 10.34 -11.23
C SER A 175 36.02 9.24 -12.30
N ARG A 176 36.87 8.21 -12.22
CA ARG A 176 36.80 7.04 -13.13
C ARG A 176 35.76 5.99 -12.71
N LEU A 177 35.38 5.91 -11.43
CA LEU A 177 34.33 4.98 -10.98
C LEU A 177 32.91 5.39 -11.42
N HIS A 178 32.70 6.66 -11.78
CA HIS A 178 31.39 7.17 -12.22
C HIS A 178 31.15 7.00 -13.74
N MET A 179 32.07 6.36 -14.45
CA MET A 179 32.03 6.13 -15.90
C MET A 179 32.00 4.64 -16.27
N VAL A 180 31.72 3.77 -15.29
CA VAL A 180 31.45 2.34 -15.48
C VAL A 180 30.17 2.00 -14.69
N GLN A 181 29.05 2.56 -15.14
CA GLN A 181 27.73 1.97 -14.98
C GLN A 181 26.79 2.53 -16.04
#